data_AF-G4STW9-F1
#
_entry.id   AF-G4STW9-F1
#
_cell.length_a   1.000
_cell.length_b   1.000
_cell.length_c   1.000
_cell.angle_alpha   90.00
_cell.angle_beta   90.00
_cell.angle_gamma   90.00
#
_symmetry.space_group_name_H-M   'P 1'
#
loop_
_entity.id
_entity.type
_entity.pdbx_description
1 polymer ?
#
loop_
_entity_poly.entity_id
_entity_poly.type
_entity_poly.pdbx_seq_one_letter_code
_entity_poly.pdbx_strand_id
1 'polypeptide(L)'
;MKEDLSNTDISVLKAIDTWHEHIRPLFENENDCPDCPKRFIYGCFCSFERLVIEQSLEGLIEKGILSQVQCTKDSTEYCYRVMVSVKNQ
;
A
#
# COMPACT_ATOMS: atom_id res chain seq x y z
N MET A 1 -3.83 18.08 -13.54
CA MET A 1 -3.43 16.92 -14.36
C MET A 1 -4.31 15.75 -13.92
N LYS A 2 -5.00 15.07 -14.84
CA LYS A 2 -5.49 13.71 -14.53
C LYS A 2 -4.28 12.81 -14.72
N GLU A 3 -3.72 12.29 -13.64
CA GLU A 3 -2.67 11.28 -13.74
C GLU A 3 -3.32 9.99 -14.24
N ASP A 4 -2.90 9.48 -15.40
CA ASP A 4 -3.33 8.17 -15.87
C ASP A 4 -2.68 7.10 -14.96
N LEU A 5 -3.49 6.55 -14.07
CA LEU A 5 -3.13 5.41 -13.23
C LEU A 5 -3.32 4.12 -14.02
N SER A 6 -2.35 3.21 -13.92
CA SER A 6 -2.51 1.89 -14.50
C SER A 6 -3.54 1.06 -13.72
N ASN A 7 -4.06 -0.02 -14.33
CA ASN A 7 -4.92 -0.96 -13.62
C ASN A 7 -4.22 -1.59 -12.39
N THR A 8 -2.90 -1.79 -12.48
CA THR A 8 -2.07 -2.24 -11.36
C THR A 8 -2.05 -1.20 -10.25
N ASP A 9 -1.82 0.08 -10.58
CA ASP A 9 -1.81 1.18 -9.60
C ASP A 9 -3.14 1.24 -8.85
N ILE A 10 -4.26 1.17 -9.57
CA ILE A 10 -5.61 1.15 -8.98
C ILE A 10 -5.79 -0.06 -8.07
N SER A 11 -5.29 -1.23 -8.47
CA SER A 11 -5.41 -2.47 -7.67
C SER A 11 -4.56 -2.41 -6.41
N VAL A 12 -3.35 -1.86 -6.49
CA VAL A 12 -2.47 -1.62 -5.32
C VAL A 12 -3.12 -0.64 -4.35
N LEU A 13 -3.67 0.47 -4.85
CA LEU A 13 -4.41 1.43 -4.02
C LEU A 13 -5.61 0.78 -3.32
N LYS A 14 -6.40 -0.01 -4.04
CA LYS A 14 -7.53 -0.77 -3.44
C LYS A 14 -7.07 -1.75 -2.36
N ALA A 15 -5.93 -2.43 -2.55
CA ALA A 15 -5.38 -3.31 -1.53
C ALA A 15 -4.96 -2.53 -0.27
N ILE A 16 -4.36 -1.35 -0.43
CA ILE A 16 -4.01 -0.46 0.69
C ILE A 16 -5.28 0.02 1.42
N ASP A 17 -6.31 0.45 0.70
CA ASP A 17 -7.57 0.89 1.30
C ASP A 17 -8.26 -0.26 2.06
N THR A 18 -8.32 -1.45 1.44
CA THR A 18 -8.87 -2.66 2.07
C THR A 18 -8.11 -3.01 3.35
N TRP A 19 -6.78 -2.89 3.36
CA TRP A 19 -6.00 -3.08 4.57
C TRP A 19 -6.44 -2.13 5.67
N HIS A 20 -6.49 -0.83 5.38
CA HIS A 20 -6.80 0.18 6.39
C HIS A 20 -8.24 0.10 6.92
N GLU A 21 -9.20 -0.23 6.06
CA GLU A 21 -10.63 -0.27 6.39
C GLU A 21 -11.05 -1.57 7.08
N HIS A 22 -10.52 -2.71 6.65
CA HIS A 22 -11.05 -4.02 7.04
C HIS A 22 -10.08 -4.90 7.79
N ILE A 23 -8.78 -4.79 7.50
CA ILE A 23 -7.80 -5.76 7.99
C ILE A 23 -7.05 -5.22 9.21
N ARG A 24 -6.51 -4.00 9.13
CA ARG A 24 -5.82 -3.32 10.23
C ARG A 24 -6.64 -3.32 11.53
N PRO A 25 -7.96 -3.01 11.53
CA PRO A 25 -8.73 -3.00 12.77
C PRO A 25 -8.83 -4.36 13.48
N LEU A 26 -8.54 -5.47 12.79
CA LEU A 26 -8.57 -6.82 13.37
C LEU A 26 -7.29 -7.15 14.16
N PHE A 27 -6.23 -6.36 13.99
CA PHE A 27 -4.98 -6.56 14.71
C PHE A 27 -4.98 -5.75 16.01
N GLU A 28 -5.43 -6.37 17.09
CA GLU A 28 -5.21 -5.90 18.46
C GLU A 28 -3.78 -6.26 18.89
N ASN A 29 -2.76 -5.63 18.33
CA ASN A 29 -1.42 -5.83 18.87
C ASN A 29 -0.54 -4.62 18.70
N GLU A 30 -0.12 -4.06 19.83
CA GLU A 30 0.82 -2.95 19.89
C GLU A 30 2.19 -3.35 19.29
N ASN A 31 2.48 -4.64 19.11
CA ASN A 31 3.83 -5.16 18.88
C ASN A 31 4.26 -5.36 17.42
N ASP A 32 3.34 -5.51 16.47
CA ASP A 32 3.66 -5.91 15.09
C ASP A 32 3.14 -4.90 14.08
N CYS A 33 3.84 -3.78 13.86
CA CYS A 33 3.66 -2.85 12.73
C CYS A 33 2.29 -2.90 12.00
N PRO A 34 1.13 -2.82 12.69
CA PRO A 34 -0.14 -3.25 12.09
C PRO A 34 -0.68 -2.20 11.13
N ASP A 35 -0.02 -1.05 11.07
CA ASP A 35 -0.22 -0.01 10.09
C ASP A 35 0.45 -0.29 8.74
N CYS A 36 1.28 -1.34 8.61
CA CYS A 36 2.04 -1.61 7.40
C CYS A 36 1.33 -2.62 6.48
N PRO A 37 0.75 -2.19 5.34
CA PRO A 37 0.04 -3.08 4.43
C PRO A 37 0.95 -3.95 3.55
N LYS A 38 2.28 -3.78 3.56
CA LYS A 38 3.18 -4.36 2.53
C LYS A 38 3.00 -5.86 2.34
N ARG A 39 3.00 -6.64 3.43
CA ARG A 39 2.80 -8.10 3.37
C ARG A 39 1.42 -8.46 2.85
N PHE A 40 0.40 -7.71 3.26
CA PHE A 40 -0.97 -7.91 2.79
C PHE A 40 -1.09 -7.65 1.29
N ILE A 41 -0.55 -6.53 0.80
CA ILE A 41 -0.53 -6.20 -0.62
C ILE A 41 0.09 -7.36 -1.40
N TYR A 42 1.27 -7.85 -1.01
CA TYR A 42 1.88 -9.00 -1.71
C TYR A 42 1.07 -10.29 -1.61
N GLY A 43 0.29 -10.47 -0.55
CA GLY A 43 -0.67 -11.58 -0.41
C GLY A 43 -1.90 -11.47 -1.33
N CYS A 44 -2.24 -10.26 -1.81
CA CYS A 44 -3.35 -10.04 -2.73
C CYS A 44 -3.02 -10.36 -4.19
N PHE A 45 -1.74 -10.50 -4.55
CA PHE A 45 -1.28 -10.70 -5.93
C PHE A 45 -0.54 -12.03 -6.09
N CYS A 46 -0.41 -12.50 -7.34
CA CYS A 46 0.39 -13.69 -7.60
C CYS A 46 1.88 -13.39 -7.38
N SER A 47 2.64 -14.38 -6.91
CA SER A 47 4.07 -14.19 -6.58
C SER A 47 4.92 -13.72 -7.77
N PHE A 48 4.56 -14.08 -9.01
CA PHE A 48 5.25 -13.63 -10.22
C PHE A 48 5.01 -12.16 -10.55
N GLU A 49 3.97 -11.53 -9.98
CA GLU A 49 3.63 -10.12 -10.21
C GLU A 49 4.43 -9.18 -9.30
N ARG A 50 5.23 -9.73 -8.36
CA ARG A 50 5.91 -8.96 -7.32
C ARG A 50 6.70 -7.77 -7.86
N LEU A 51 7.47 -7.96 -8.93
CA LEU A 51 8.25 -6.87 -9.53
C LEU A 51 7.35 -5.74 -10.03
N VAL A 52 6.22 -6.09 -10.66
CA VAL A 52 5.26 -5.12 -11.19
C VAL A 52 4.55 -4.37 -10.06
N ILE A 53 4.25 -5.06 -8.96
CA ILE A 53 3.69 -4.41 -7.75
C ILE A 53 4.71 -3.47 -7.10
N GLU A 54 5.99 -3.87 -7.00
CA GLU A 54 7.05 -3.02 -6.47
C GLU A 54 7.24 -1.76 -7.32
N GLN A 55 7.27 -1.89 -8.65
CA GLN A 55 7.32 -0.75 -9.57
C GLN A 55 6.10 0.17 -9.46
N SER A 56 4.91 -0.40 -9.27
CA SER A 56 3.68 0.37 -9.06
C SER A 56 3.72 1.16 -7.75
N LEU A 57 4.19 0.55 -6.65
CA LEU A 57 4.37 1.23 -5.36
C LEU A 57 5.37 2.39 -5.48
N GLU A 58 6.52 2.17 -6.12
CA GLU A 58 7.52 3.23 -6.38
C GLU A 58 6.93 4.35 -7.23
N GLY A 59 6.27 4.03 -8.35
CA GLY A 59 5.65 5.02 -9.21
C GLY A 59 4.56 5.83 -8.52
N LEU A 60 3.78 5.22 -7.62
CA LEU A 60 2.78 5.92 -6.81
C LEU A 60 3.42 6.84 -5.75
N ILE A 61 4.60 6.51 -5.23
CA ILE A 61 5.37 7.38 -4.33
C ILE A 61 5.95 8.57 -5.10
N GLU A 62 6.54 8.34 -6.27
CA GLU A 62 7.09 9.41 -7.11
C GLU A 62 6.03 10.42 -7.56
N LYS A 63 4.80 9.94 -7.81
CA LYS A 63 3.62 10.78 -8.08
C LYS A 63 3.08 11.52 -6.83
N GLY A 64 3.59 11.22 -5.64
CA GLY A 64 3.12 11.80 -4.38
C GLY A 64 1.75 11.29 -3.94
N ILE A 65 1.26 10.18 -4.52
CA ILE A 65 -0.02 9.56 -4.16
C ILE A 65 0.13 8.72 -2.89
N LEU A 66 1.26 8.00 -2.79
CA LEU A 66 1.62 7.23 -1.60
C LEU A 66 2.77 7.92 -0.86
N SER A 67 2.75 7.80 0.46
CA SER A 67 3.92 8.01 1.31
C SER A 67 4.39 6.67 1.85
N GLN A 68 5.69 6.46 1.81
CA GLN A 68 6.35 5.33 2.44
C GLN A 68 6.89 5.77 3.81
N VAL A 69 6.54 5.01 4.85
CA VAL A 69 7.03 5.22 6.21
C VAL A 69 7.61 3.91 6.71
N GLN A 70 8.84 3.93 7.22
CA GLN A 70 9.44 2.74 7.83
C GLN A 70 8.73 2.41 9.13
N CYS A 71 8.48 1.13 9.41
CA CYS A 71 7.92 0.78 10.70
C CYS A 71 8.92 1.07 11.83
N THR A 72 8.42 1.64 12.93
CA THR A 72 9.24 1.96 14.11
C THR A 72 9.67 0.73 14.91
N LYS A 73 9.00 -0.42 14.74
CA LYS A 73 9.27 -1.67 15.46
C LYS A 73 10.01 -2.73 14.61
N ASP A 74 9.94 -2.63 13.29
CA ASP A 74 10.66 -3.49 12.35
C ASP A 74 11.22 -2.65 11.20
N SER A 75 12.53 -2.43 11.19
CA SER A 75 13.21 -1.62 10.17
C SER A 75 13.18 -2.24 8.77
N THR A 76 12.76 -3.51 8.64
CA THR A 76 12.63 -4.20 7.35
C THR A 76 11.24 -4.04 6.73
N GLU A 77 10.26 -3.59 7.53
CA GLU A 77 8.88 -3.34 7.12
C GLU A 77 8.66 -1.88 6.73
N TYR A 78 7.84 -1.69 5.70
CA TYR A 78 7.42 -0.36 5.24
C TYR A 78 5.90 -0.28 5.19
N CYS A 79 5.39 0.82 5.70
CA CYS A 79 3.99 1.19 5.63
C CYS A 79 3.78 2.09 4.43
N TYR A 80 2.66 1.90 3.72
CA TYR A 80 2.23 2.76 2.63
C TYR A 80 0.95 3.47 3.04
N ARG A 81 0.93 4.80 2.95
CA ARG A 81 -0.24 5.63 3.27
C ARG A 81 -0.65 6.45 2.06
N VAL A 82 -1.93 6.43 1.72
CA VAL A 82 -2.51 7.30 0.69
C VAL A 82 -2.47 8.75 1.18
N MET A 83 -1.79 9.62 0.42
CA MET A 83 -1.57 11.04 0.75
C MET A 83 -2.65 11.95 0.16
N VAL A 84 -3.29 11.53 -0.93
CA VAL A 84 -4.35 12.26 -1.61
C VAL A 84 -5.55 11.34 -1.71
N SER A 85 -6.70 11.73 -1.15
CA SER A 85 -7.93 10.97 -1.40
C SER A 85 -8.23 11.02 -2.89
N VAL A 86 -7.97 9.92 -3.59
CA VAL A 86 -8.40 9.72 -4.97
C VAL A 86 -9.92 9.57 -4.91
N LYS A 87 -10.65 10.69 -4.86
CA LYS A 87 -12.11 10.66 -4.96
C LYS A 87 -12.45 10.05 -6.32
N ASN A 88 -13.08 8.87 -6.27
CA ASN A 88 -13.60 8.13 -7.42
C ASN A 88 -14.14 9.09 -8.50
N GLN A 89 -13.55 9.02 -9.70
CA GLN A 89 -14.24 9.42 -10.92
C GLN A 89 -15.21 8.32 -11.32
#